data_AF-A0A1I7YFR1-F1
#
_entry.id   AF-A0A1I7YFR1-F1
#
_cell.length_a   1.000
_cell.length_b   1.000
_cell.length_c   1.000
_cell.angle_alpha   90.00
_cell.angle_beta   90.00
_cell.angle_gamma   90.00
#
_symmetry.space_group_name_H-M   'P 1'
#
loop_
_entity.id
_entity.type
_entity.pdbx_description
1 polymer ?
#
loop_
_entity_poly.entity_id
_entity_poly.type
_entity_poly.pdbx_seq_one_letter_code
_entity_poly.pdbx_strand_id
1 'polypeptide(L)'
;MMGFFARIFGRQEPPAESSEDAINKLKETEELLMKKQEFLERKIEKELAQAKKHGTENKRAALQALKRKKHFESQLNQLDNQILTIETQRQTLENASTNAEILKIMGLAAKSLKKAHKEMDVDEVHDLMEDIAEQQEVANEVAEAISSPGRFGSDVDEDDLMKELEEMEQEEVDKQLLKVPTYDENTLPKVPEGELADLEKELKELAVF
;
A
#
# COMPACT_ATOMS: atom_id res chain seq x y z
N MET A 1 33.63 -54.99 2.69
CA MET A 1 33.53 -53.77 1.85
C MET A 1 32.93 -52.68 2.73
N MET A 2 33.77 -51.92 3.44
CA MET A 2 34.13 -50.52 3.11
C MET A 2 32.93 -49.59 2.88
N GLY A 3 32.53 -48.90 3.96
CA GLY A 3 32.49 -47.43 4.06
C GLY A 3 31.63 -46.63 3.09
N PHE A 4 30.46 -46.18 3.57
CA PHE A 4 29.85 -44.91 3.17
C PHE A 4 29.45 -44.05 4.39
N PHE A 5 30.20 -44.20 5.50
CA PHE A 5 30.28 -43.22 6.57
C PHE A 5 31.34 -42.18 6.19
N ALA A 6 30.95 -40.95 5.80
CA ALA A 6 31.69 -39.70 6.04
C ALA A 6 31.13 -38.48 5.25
N ARG A 7 29.82 -38.22 5.24
CA ARG A 7 29.32 -36.91 4.72
C ARG A 7 28.07 -36.32 5.36
N ILE A 8 27.74 -36.71 6.59
CA ILE A 8 26.63 -36.10 7.35
C ILE A 8 27.16 -35.53 8.68
N PHE A 9 28.39 -35.01 8.67
CA PHE A 9 28.96 -34.24 9.77
C PHE A 9 29.06 -32.78 9.32
N GLY A 10 28.24 -31.92 9.95
CA GLY A 10 28.57 -30.50 10.09
C GLY A 10 28.28 -29.58 8.91
N ARG A 11 27.11 -29.65 8.27
CA ARG A 11 26.56 -28.41 7.74
C ARG A 11 25.94 -27.68 8.94
N GLN A 12 26.72 -26.82 9.59
CA GLN A 12 26.13 -25.76 10.39
C GLN A 12 25.14 -25.08 9.46
N GLU A 13 23.85 -25.16 9.77
CA GLU A 13 22.91 -24.23 9.17
C GLU A 13 23.50 -22.83 9.41
N PRO A 14 23.56 -21.97 8.38
CA PRO A 14 23.95 -20.60 8.60
C PRO A 14 23.10 -20.07 9.76
N PRO A 15 23.70 -19.26 10.67
CA PRO A 15 22.94 -18.72 11.79
C PRO A 15 21.63 -18.17 11.24
N ALA A 16 20.50 -18.63 11.80
CA ALA A 16 19.19 -18.19 11.37
C ALA A 16 19.23 -16.66 11.34
N GLU A 17 18.98 -16.06 10.18
CA GLU A 17 18.98 -14.60 10.04
C GLU A 17 18.06 -14.04 11.10
N SER A 18 18.52 -13.01 11.81
CA SER A 18 17.70 -12.42 12.86
C SER A 18 16.42 -11.86 12.26
N SER A 19 15.35 -11.79 13.05
CA SER A 19 14.12 -11.14 12.61
C SER A 19 14.38 -9.70 12.13
N GLU A 20 15.30 -9.00 12.79
CA GLU A 20 15.76 -7.66 12.38
C GLU A 20 16.43 -7.65 11.00
N ASP A 21 17.34 -8.59 10.72
CA ASP A 21 18.01 -8.69 9.41
C ASP A 21 17.00 -8.96 8.29
N ALA A 22 16.04 -9.86 8.52
CA ALA A 22 14.98 -10.16 7.57
C ALA A 22 14.04 -8.97 7.34
N ILE A 23 13.67 -8.24 8.40
CA ILE A 23 12.88 -6.99 8.29
C ILE A 23 13.65 -5.95 7.46
N ASN A 24 14.95 -5.78 7.69
CA ASN A 24 15.77 -4.83 6.95
C ASN A 24 15.86 -5.19 5.46
N LYS A 25 16.06 -6.47 5.13
CA LYS A 25 16.05 -6.94 3.73
C LYS A 25 14.70 -6.73 3.05
N LEU A 26 13.60 -6.91 3.77
CA LEU A 26 12.26 -6.62 3.24
C LEU A 26 12.12 -5.13 2.91
N LYS A 27 12.58 -4.23 3.80
CA LYS A 27 12.61 -2.77 3.55
C LYS A 27 13.47 -2.38 2.35
N GLU A 28 14.67 -2.95 2.23
CA GLU A 28 15.55 -2.70 1.08
C GLU A 28 14.92 -3.18 -0.23
N THR A 29 14.22 -4.33 -0.19
CA THR A 29 13.51 -4.89 -1.34
C THR A 29 12.32 -4.00 -1.72
N GLU A 30 11.53 -3.56 -0.74
CA GLU A 30 10.43 -2.62 -0.90
C GLU A 30 10.89 -1.33 -1.60
N GLU A 31 11.98 -0.71 -1.11
CA GLU A 31 12.55 0.50 -1.72
C GLU A 31 13.02 0.28 -3.17
N LEU A 32 13.61 -0.89 -3.46
CA LEU A 32 14.01 -1.25 -4.82
C LEU A 32 12.80 -1.40 -5.75
N LEU A 33 11.72 -2.03 -5.26
CA LEU A 33 10.48 -2.20 -6.02
C LEU A 33 9.81 -0.85 -6.28
N MET A 34 9.75 0.06 -5.30
CA MET A 34 9.24 1.43 -5.48
C MET A 34 10.05 2.20 -6.53
N LYS A 35 11.39 2.14 -6.51
CA LYS A 35 12.22 2.76 -7.56
C LYS A 35 11.93 2.20 -8.95
N LYS A 36 11.62 0.91 -9.03
CA LYS A 36 11.25 0.26 -10.30
C LYS A 36 9.84 0.66 -10.75
N GLN A 37 8.93 0.91 -9.82
CA GLN A 37 7.58 1.44 -10.07
C GLN A 37 7.67 2.81 -10.75
N GLU A 38 8.38 3.75 -10.14
CA GLU A 38 8.62 5.09 -10.72
C GLU A 38 9.26 5.04 -12.11
N PHE A 39 10.15 4.06 -12.34
CA PHE A 39 10.78 3.89 -13.63
C PHE A 39 9.79 3.39 -14.71
N LEU A 40 8.87 2.50 -14.34
CA LEU A 40 7.82 2.02 -15.24
C LEU A 40 6.81 3.13 -15.54
N GLU A 41 6.41 3.93 -14.54
CA GLU A 41 5.54 5.10 -14.72
C GLU A 41 6.13 6.09 -15.73
N ARG A 42 7.40 6.47 -15.56
CA ARG A 42 8.11 7.34 -16.51
C ARG A 42 8.15 6.76 -17.93
N LYS A 43 8.26 5.43 -18.07
CA LYS A 43 8.18 4.77 -19.38
C LYS A 43 6.77 4.84 -19.97
N ILE A 44 5.73 4.64 -19.17
CA ILE A 44 4.33 4.76 -19.58
C ILE A 44 4.05 6.17 -20.10
N GLU A 45 4.47 7.20 -19.37
CA GLU A 45 4.34 8.60 -19.79
C GLU A 45 5.06 8.87 -21.11
N LYS A 46 6.28 8.36 -21.27
CA LYS A 46 7.06 8.52 -22.50
C LYS A 46 6.37 7.87 -23.70
N GLU A 47 5.85 6.65 -23.55
CA GLU A 47 5.13 5.98 -24.64
C GLU A 47 3.79 6.67 -24.94
N LEU A 48 3.11 7.21 -23.93
CA LEU A 48 1.91 8.02 -24.13
C LEU A 48 2.22 9.29 -24.93
N ALA A 49 3.30 9.99 -24.60
CA ALA A 49 3.76 11.17 -25.34
C ALA A 49 4.11 10.82 -26.80
N GLN A 50 4.78 9.69 -27.05
CA GLN A 50 5.06 9.21 -28.41
C GLN A 50 3.79 8.87 -29.18
N ALA A 51 2.82 8.21 -28.53
CA ALA A 51 1.53 7.90 -29.14
C ALA A 51 0.78 9.17 -29.54
N LYS A 52 0.73 10.19 -28.67
CA LYS A 52 0.14 11.50 -28.95
C LYS A 52 0.85 12.20 -30.13
N LYS A 53 2.19 12.19 -30.14
CA LYS A 53 2.99 12.80 -31.21
C LYS A 53 2.73 12.19 -32.58
N HIS A 54 2.61 10.87 -32.67
CA HIS A 54 2.42 10.17 -33.94
C HIS A 54 0.95 9.95 -34.32
N GLY A 55 0.00 10.29 -33.45
CA GLY A 55 -1.42 9.96 -33.63
C GLY A 55 -2.05 10.56 -34.89
N THR A 56 -1.61 11.75 -35.31
CA THR A 56 -2.13 12.47 -36.47
C THR A 56 -1.40 12.14 -37.78
N GLU A 57 -0.11 11.80 -37.71
CA GLU A 57 0.74 11.65 -38.90
C GLU A 57 1.10 10.19 -39.21
N ASN A 58 1.23 9.34 -38.19
CA ASN A 58 1.70 7.97 -38.34
C ASN A 58 0.99 7.02 -37.38
N LYS A 59 -0.21 6.59 -37.80
CA LYS A 59 -1.06 5.64 -37.06
C LYS A 59 -0.33 4.36 -36.66
N ARG A 60 0.57 3.84 -37.49
CA ARG A 60 1.33 2.60 -37.19
C ARG A 60 2.29 2.82 -36.02
N ALA A 61 3.03 3.93 -36.02
CA ALA A 61 3.94 4.27 -34.93
C ALA A 61 3.18 4.55 -33.62
N ALA A 62 2.05 5.25 -33.68
CA ALA A 62 1.19 5.48 -32.53
C ALA A 62 0.66 4.17 -31.91
N LEU A 63 0.19 3.23 -32.75
CA LEU A 63 -0.25 1.91 -32.29
C LEU A 63 0.87 1.10 -31.63
N GLN A 64 2.10 1.19 -32.13
CA GLN A 64 3.24 0.53 -31.50
C GLN A 64 3.58 1.13 -30.13
N ALA A 65 3.55 2.45 -30.00
CA ALA A 65 3.74 3.13 -28.72
C ALA A 65 2.65 2.74 -27.70
N LEU A 66 1.38 2.71 -28.10
CA LEU A 66 0.28 2.24 -27.24
C LEU A 66 0.42 0.78 -26.81
N LYS A 67 0.93 -0.11 -27.68
CA LYS A 67 1.23 -1.49 -27.31
C LYS A 67 2.32 -1.58 -26.24
N ARG A 68 3.40 -0.80 -26.38
CA ARG A 68 4.46 -0.72 -25.36
C ARG A 68 3.95 -0.15 -24.06
N LYS A 69 3.15 0.92 -24.11
CA LYS A 69 2.45 1.50 -22.95
C LYS A 69 1.68 0.43 -22.18
N LYS A 70 0.78 -0.30 -22.85
CA LYS A 70 -0.02 -1.37 -22.22
C LYS A 70 0.84 -2.48 -21.60
N HIS A 71 1.97 -2.80 -22.22
CA HIS A 71 2.89 -3.78 -21.66
C HIS A 71 3.53 -3.27 -20.36
N PHE A 72 3.95 -2.01 -20.30
CA PHE A 72 4.48 -1.41 -19.08
C PHE A 72 3.41 -1.27 -17.99
N GLU A 73 2.17 -0.92 -18.33
CA GLU A 73 1.04 -0.91 -17.37
C GLU A 73 0.79 -2.30 -16.76
N SER A 74 0.85 -3.35 -17.58
CA SER A 74 0.73 -4.72 -17.06
C SER A 74 1.90 -5.09 -16.13
N GLN A 75 3.11 -4.60 -16.39
CA GLN A 75 4.26 -4.81 -15.50
C GLN A 75 4.12 -4.00 -14.20
N LEU A 76 3.57 -2.78 -14.28
CA LEU A 76 3.32 -1.92 -13.12
C LEU A 76 2.33 -2.60 -12.17
N ASN A 77 1.17 -3.03 -12.66
CA ASN A 77 0.19 -3.74 -11.85
C ASN A 77 0.75 -5.01 -11.18
N GLN A 78 1.64 -5.75 -11.87
CA GLN A 78 2.31 -6.90 -11.26
C GLN A 78 3.28 -6.50 -10.16
N LEU A 79 3.96 -5.37 -10.32
CA LEU A 79 4.89 -4.82 -9.35
C LEU A 79 4.17 -4.32 -8.10
N ASP A 80 3.02 -3.66 -8.27
CA ASP A 80 2.20 -3.17 -7.14
C ASP A 80 1.76 -4.33 -6.24
N ASN A 81 1.30 -5.44 -6.83
CA ASN A 81 0.98 -6.66 -6.09
C ASN A 81 2.21 -7.25 -5.34
N GLN A 82 3.40 -7.14 -5.92
CA GLN A 82 4.64 -7.58 -5.27
C GLN A 82 5.00 -6.69 -4.08
N ILE A 83 4.85 -5.37 -4.22
CA ILE A 83 5.07 -4.40 -3.14
C ILE A 83 4.12 -4.71 -1.97
N LEU A 84 2.82 -4.83 -2.22
CA LEU A 84 1.81 -5.17 -1.20
C LEU A 84 2.17 -6.47 -0.45
N THR A 85 2.65 -7.48 -1.19
CA THR A 85 3.06 -8.76 -0.60
C THR A 85 4.25 -8.58 0.34
N ILE A 86 5.26 -7.80 -0.05
CA ILE A 86 6.44 -7.52 0.76
C ILE A 86 6.08 -6.71 2.00
N GLU A 87 5.22 -5.69 1.87
CA GLU A 87 4.72 -4.89 2.98
C GLU A 87 3.98 -5.75 4.01
N THR A 88 3.07 -6.61 3.54
CA THR A 88 2.32 -7.55 4.39
C THR A 88 3.26 -8.50 5.13
N GLN A 89 4.27 -9.04 4.44
CA GLN A 89 5.27 -9.93 5.06
C GLN A 89 6.12 -9.18 6.10
N ARG A 90 6.54 -7.95 5.81
CA ARG A 90 7.29 -7.10 6.74
C ARG A 90 6.48 -6.85 8.00
N GLN A 91 5.23 -6.43 7.87
CA GLN A 91 4.34 -6.18 9.00
C GLN A 91 4.08 -7.44 9.83
N THR A 92 3.86 -8.58 9.16
CA THR A 92 3.68 -9.88 9.84
C THR A 92 4.90 -10.23 10.68
N LEU A 93 6.11 -10.03 10.13
CA LEU A 93 7.36 -10.34 10.81
C LEU A 93 7.64 -9.37 11.97
N GLU A 94 7.34 -8.08 11.80
CA GLU A 94 7.42 -7.08 12.88
C GLU A 94 6.49 -7.46 14.04
N ASN A 95 5.23 -7.80 13.75
CA ASN A 95 4.25 -8.25 14.75
C ASN A 95 4.72 -9.53 15.46
N ALA A 96 5.25 -10.51 14.71
CA ALA A 96 5.79 -11.73 15.30
C ALA A 96 6.97 -11.45 16.23
N SER A 97 7.86 -10.53 15.85
CA SER A 97 9.00 -10.10 16.66
C SER A 97 8.54 -9.44 17.97
N THR A 98 7.56 -8.52 17.90
CA THR A 98 6.96 -7.89 19.08
C THR A 98 6.29 -8.90 19.99
N ASN A 99 5.50 -9.83 19.43
CA ASN A 99 4.84 -10.88 20.20
C ASN A 99 5.85 -11.80 20.89
N ALA A 100 6.96 -12.14 20.23
CA ALA A 100 8.03 -12.93 20.84
C ALA A 100 8.66 -12.21 22.05
N GLU A 101 8.90 -10.91 21.98
CA GLU A 101 9.44 -10.14 23.11
C GLU A 101 8.40 -10.03 24.25
N ILE A 102 7.11 -9.84 23.94
CA ILE A 102 6.04 -9.86 24.95
C ILE A 102 6.03 -11.19 25.70
N LEU A 103 6.07 -12.33 24.98
CA LEU A 103 6.10 -13.65 25.60
C LEU A 103 7.32 -13.86 26.51
N LYS A 104 8.48 -13.35 26.10
CA LYS A 104 9.71 -13.39 26.92
C LYS A 104 9.55 -12.57 28.20
N ILE A 105 8.96 -11.38 28.13
CA ILE A 105 8.66 -10.54 29.31
C ILE A 105 7.67 -11.25 30.23
N MET A 106 6.60 -11.83 29.69
CA MET A 106 5.63 -12.63 30.46
C MET A 106 6.33 -13.80 31.16
N GLY A 107 7.25 -14.49 30.49
CA GLY A 107 8.04 -15.56 31.09
C GLY A 107 8.94 -15.08 32.24
N LEU A 108 9.52 -13.88 32.15
CA LEU A 108 10.28 -13.26 33.25
C LEU A 108 9.39 -12.84 34.41
N ALA A 109 8.21 -12.29 34.13
CA ALA A 109 7.21 -11.92 35.12
C ALA A 109 6.73 -13.17 35.88
N ALA A 110 6.36 -14.24 35.18
CA ALA A 110 5.94 -15.50 35.77
C ALA A 110 7.03 -16.13 36.67
N LYS A 111 8.30 -16.08 36.24
CA LYS A 111 9.43 -16.53 37.08
C LYS A 111 9.58 -15.69 38.36
N SER A 112 9.39 -14.38 38.24
CA SER A 112 9.47 -13.46 39.39
C SER A 112 8.31 -13.68 40.37
N LEU A 113 7.08 -13.81 39.86
CA LEU A 113 5.90 -14.18 40.64
C LEU A 113 6.11 -15.51 41.35
N LYS A 114 6.55 -16.56 40.63
CA LYS A 114 6.85 -17.87 41.24
C LYS A 114 7.89 -17.77 42.35
N LYS A 115 8.90 -16.90 42.22
CA LYS A 115 9.91 -16.70 43.27
C LYS A 115 9.31 -15.99 44.49
N ALA A 116 8.48 -14.97 44.29
CA ALA A 116 7.77 -14.28 45.36
C ALA A 116 6.80 -15.22 46.10
N HIS A 117 6.06 -16.06 45.37
CA HIS A 117 5.14 -17.04 45.96
C HIS A 117 5.83 -18.21 46.65
N LYS A 118 7.09 -18.49 46.33
CA LYS A 118 7.89 -19.50 47.06
C LYS A 118 8.28 -19.06 48.47
N GLU A 119 8.14 -17.77 48.78
CA GLU A 119 8.25 -17.21 50.15
C GLU A 119 6.87 -17.17 50.87
N MET A 120 5.79 -17.58 50.20
CA MET A 120 4.42 -17.68 50.72
C MET A 120 4.13 -19.15 51.12
N ASP A 121 3.34 -19.36 52.17
CA ASP A 121 3.14 -20.67 52.81
C ASP A 121 2.50 -21.70 51.84
N VAL A 122 2.84 -22.98 51.99
CA VAL A 122 2.61 -24.03 50.96
C VAL A 122 1.12 -24.24 50.62
N ASP A 123 0.23 -23.97 51.57
CA ASP A 123 -1.21 -24.10 51.38
C ASP A 123 -1.80 -22.98 50.50
N GLU A 124 -1.27 -21.75 50.57
CA GLU A 124 -1.69 -20.64 49.68
C GLU A 124 -1.16 -20.81 48.24
N VAL A 125 -0.12 -21.63 48.06
CA VAL A 125 0.46 -21.93 46.74
C VAL A 125 -0.46 -22.83 45.91
N HIS A 126 -1.25 -23.72 46.54
CA HIS A 126 -2.14 -24.63 45.80
C HIS A 126 -3.34 -23.90 45.20
N ASP A 127 -4.02 -23.07 46.00
CA ASP A 127 -5.13 -22.23 45.54
C ASP A 127 -4.66 -21.27 44.43
N LEU A 128 -3.47 -20.69 44.60
CA LEU A 128 -2.88 -19.82 43.59
C LEU A 128 -2.45 -20.55 42.31
N MET A 129 -1.98 -21.81 42.39
CA MET A 129 -1.66 -22.59 41.19
C MET A 129 -2.91 -22.92 40.37
N GLU A 130 -4.05 -23.08 41.03
CA GLU A 130 -5.37 -23.23 40.40
C GLU A 130 -5.79 -21.92 39.71
N ASP A 131 -5.69 -20.77 40.41
CA ASP A 131 -5.97 -19.45 39.84
C ASP A 131 -5.05 -19.11 38.66
N ILE A 132 -3.75 -19.45 38.74
CA ILE A 132 -2.78 -19.25 37.65
C ILE A 132 -3.10 -20.13 36.46
N ALA A 133 -3.53 -21.38 36.66
CA ALA A 133 -3.93 -22.25 35.57
C ALA A 133 -5.15 -21.70 34.83
N GLU A 134 -6.15 -21.22 35.58
CA GLU A 134 -7.35 -20.59 35.02
C GLU A 134 -7.00 -19.28 34.28
N GLN A 135 -6.13 -18.45 34.86
CA GLN A 135 -5.65 -17.21 34.22
C GLN A 135 -4.74 -17.47 33.00
N GLN A 136 -3.97 -18.56 32.98
CA GLN A 136 -3.15 -18.96 31.83
C GLN A 136 -4.04 -19.43 30.68
N GLU A 137 -5.16 -20.09 30.99
CA GLU A 137 -6.17 -20.48 30.00
C GLU A 137 -6.86 -19.24 29.41
N VAL A 138 -7.25 -18.27 30.26
CA VAL A 138 -7.76 -16.96 29.81
C VAL A 138 -6.72 -16.20 28.98
N ALA A 139 -5.44 -16.20 29.40
CA ALA A 139 -4.37 -15.53 28.65
C ALA A 139 -4.12 -16.18 27.28
N ASN A 140 -4.23 -17.50 27.19
CA ASN A 140 -4.16 -18.21 25.91
C ASN A 140 -5.38 -17.90 25.05
N GLU A 141 -6.58 -17.84 25.62
CA GLU A 141 -7.81 -17.47 24.90
C GLU A 141 -7.74 -16.01 24.41
N VAL A 142 -7.17 -15.09 25.20
CA VAL A 142 -6.91 -13.70 24.81
C VAL A 142 -5.84 -13.62 23.73
N ALA A 143 -4.73 -14.36 23.87
CA ALA A 143 -3.68 -14.41 22.85
C ALA A 143 -4.22 -15.00 21.55
N GLU A 144 -5.06 -16.01 21.59
CA GLU A 144 -5.74 -16.59 20.42
C GLU A 144 -6.78 -15.61 19.85
N ALA A 145 -7.51 -14.87 20.68
CA ALA A 145 -8.42 -13.82 20.23
C ALA A 145 -7.70 -12.62 19.57
N ILE A 146 -6.51 -12.25 20.05
CA ILE A 146 -5.67 -11.17 19.49
C ILE A 146 -4.92 -11.65 18.24
N SER A 147 -4.45 -12.91 18.23
CA SER A 147 -3.69 -13.48 17.11
C SER A 147 -4.55 -14.07 16.01
N SER A 148 -5.85 -14.28 16.25
CA SER A 148 -6.80 -14.68 15.21
C SER A 148 -6.93 -13.55 14.19
N PRO A 149 -6.38 -13.72 12.97
CA PRO A 149 -6.34 -12.66 11.97
C PRO A 149 -7.74 -12.20 11.54
N GLY A 150 -8.77 -12.99 11.83
CA GLY A 150 -10.16 -12.74 11.46
C GLY A 150 -11.01 -11.97 12.46
N ARG A 151 -10.46 -11.54 13.62
CA ARG A 151 -11.25 -10.81 14.65
C ARG A 151 -10.85 -9.34 14.82
N PHE A 152 -9.64 -8.98 14.39
CA PHE A 152 -9.12 -7.61 14.34
C PHE A 152 -8.91 -7.07 12.91
N GLY A 153 -9.14 -7.91 11.90
CA GLY A 153 -9.61 -7.38 10.62
C GLY A 153 -11.03 -6.91 10.87
N SER A 154 -11.19 -5.65 11.27
CA SER A 154 -12.38 -4.93 10.81
C SER A 154 -12.50 -5.27 9.34
N ASP A 155 -13.67 -5.75 8.93
CA ASP A 155 -14.15 -5.49 7.57
C ASP A 155 -13.95 -3.99 7.39
N VAL A 156 -12.77 -3.60 6.88
CA VAL A 156 -12.55 -2.23 6.48
C VAL A 156 -13.44 -2.16 5.27
N ASP A 157 -14.61 -1.56 5.47
CA ASP A 157 -15.63 -1.50 4.45
C ASP A 157 -15.00 -0.80 3.24
N GLU A 158 -14.88 -1.53 2.13
CA GLU A 158 -14.30 -0.97 0.91
C GLU A 158 -15.10 0.27 0.48
N ASP A 159 -16.40 0.36 0.83
CA ASP A 159 -17.25 1.52 0.58
C ASP A 159 -16.85 2.73 1.45
N ASP A 160 -16.50 2.52 2.73
CA ASP A 160 -16.03 3.61 3.62
C ASP A 160 -14.66 4.14 3.16
N LEU A 161 -13.75 3.26 2.74
CA LEU A 161 -12.46 3.66 2.16
C LEU A 161 -12.60 4.39 0.83
N MET A 162 -13.49 3.92 -0.05
CA MET A 162 -13.74 4.60 -1.33
C MET A 162 -14.28 6.00 -1.09
N LYS A 163 -15.18 6.16 -0.12
CA LYS A 163 -15.70 7.48 0.23
C LYS A 163 -14.61 8.40 0.78
N GLU A 164 -13.75 7.90 1.66
CA GLU A 164 -12.61 8.68 2.18
C GLU A 164 -11.64 9.08 1.05
N LEU A 165 -11.39 8.18 0.09
CA LEU A 165 -10.57 8.46 -1.09
C LEU A 165 -11.19 9.53 -1.99
N GLU A 166 -12.49 9.45 -2.28
CA GLU A 166 -13.22 10.46 -3.05
C GLU A 166 -13.17 11.84 -2.40
N GLU A 167 -13.29 11.91 -1.06
CA GLU A 167 -13.16 13.16 -0.31
C GLU A 167 -11.75 13.76 -0.45
N MET A 168 -10.69 12.93 -0.36
CA MET A 168 -9.31 13.38 -0.57
C MET A 168 -9.05 13.86 -2.01
N GLU A 169 -9.56 13.15 -3.02
CA GLU A 169 -9.44 13.55 -4.42
C GLU A 169 -10.13 14.90 -4.69
N GLN A 170 -11.32 15.11 -4.13
CA GLN A 170 -12.05 16.36 -4.27
C GLN A 170 -11.31 17.54 -3.61
N GLU A 171 -10.72 17.35 -2.43
CA GLU A 171 -9.87 18.37 -1.80
C GLU A 171 -8.66 18.75 -2.66
N GLU A 172 -8.03 17.79 -3.32
CA GLU A 172 -6.87 18.02 -4.20
C GLU A 172 -7.30 18.80 -5.45
N VAL A 173 -8.45 18.45 -6.05
CA VAL A 173 -9.06 19.17 -7.18
C VAL A 173 -9.41 20.61 -6.80
N ASP A 174 -10.03 20.82 -5.64
CA ASP A 174 -10.38 22.16 -5.15
C ASP A 174 -9.12 23.02 -4.92
N LYS A 175 -8.06 22.43 -4.35
CA LYS A 175 -6.75 23.08 -4.20
C LYS A 175 -6.11 23.42 -5.55
N GLN A 176 -6.31 22.61 -6.59
CA GLN A 176 -5.83 22.88 -7.95
C GLN A 176 -6.67 23.96 -8.65
N LEU A 177 -7.99 23.97 -8.47
CA LEU A 177 -8.89 24.98 -9.01
C LEU A 177 -8.64 26.36 -8.40
N LEU A 178 -8.34 26.43 -7.10
CA LEU A 178 -7.93 27.66 -6.41
C LEU A 178 -6.59 28.21 -6.92
N LYS A 179 -5.76 27.39 -7.58
CA LYS A 179 -4.49 27.80 -8.20
C LYS A 179 -4.64 28.22 -9.67
N VAL A 180 -5.83 28.09 -10.26
CA VAL A 180 -6.10 28.61 -11.61
C VAL A 180 -6.17 30.14 -11.50
N PRO A 181 -5.37 30.90 -12.27
CA PRO A 181 -5.42 32.35 -12.21
C PRO A 181 -6.83 32.82 -12.58
N THR A 182 -7.46 33.58 -11.69
CA THR A 182 -8.72 34.25 -11.99
C THR A 182 -8.50 35.13 -13.21
N TYR A 183 -9.12 34.79 -14.34
CA TYR A 183 -9.10 35.64 -15.51
C TYR A 183 -9.81 36.94 -15.16
N ASP A 184 -9.08 38.06 -15.28
CA ASP A 184 -9.61 39.41 -15.14
C ASP A 184 -10.74 39.59 -16.16
N GLU A 185 -11.97 39.89 -15.69
CA GLU A 185 -13.17 40.11 -16.53
C GLU A 185 -12.93 41.15 -17.63
N ASN A 186 -11.88 41.97 -17.51
CA ASN A 186 -11.45 42.95 -18.49
C ASN A 186 -10.79 42.38 -19.77
N THR A 187 -10.63 41.05 -19.88
CA THR A 187 -10.01 40.39 -21.04
C THR A 187 -10.97 39.58 -21.90
N LEU A 188 -12.27 39.58 -21.60
CA LEU A 188 -13.27 38.95 -22.47
C LEU A 188 -13.32 39.69 -23.82
N PRO A 189 -13.21 38.97 -24.96
CA PRO A 189 -13.35 39.59 -26.27
C PRO A 189 -14.75 40.20 -26.39
N LYS A 190 -14.82 41.50 -26.72
CA LYS A 190 -16.11 42.16 -26.97
C LYS A 190 -16.86 41.43 -28.08
N VAL A 191 -18.13 41.12 -27.81
CA VAL A 191 -19.06 40.56 -28.79
C VAL A 191 -19.03 41.47 -30.04
N PRO A 192 -18.88 40.93 -31.25
CA PRO A 192 -18.86 41.74 -32.46
C PRO A 192 -20.24 42.39 -32.66
N GLU A 193 -20.33 43.71 -32.46
CA GLU A 193 -21.57 44.49 -32.69
C GLU A 193 -21.81 44.83 -34.18
N GLY A 194 -21.12 44.17 -35.11
CA GLY A 194 -21.08 44.58 -36.53
C GLY A 194 -21.90 43.76 -37.52
N GLU A 195 -22.09 42.45 -37.32
CA GLU A 195 -22.57 41.58 -38.42
C GLU A 195 -24.09 41.48 -38.54
N LEU A 196 -24.87 41.82 -37.51
CA LEU A 196 -26.33 41.70 -37.56
C LEU A 196 -27.01 42.89 -38.26
N ALA A 197 -26.38 44.06 -38.27
CA ALA A 197 -26.92 45.26 -38.91
C ALA A 197 -26.84 45.19 -40.45
N ASP A 198 -25.80 44.54 -40.97
CA ASP A 198 -25.59 44.40 -42.42
C ASP A 198 -26.54 43.35 -43.02
N LEU A 199 -26.80 42.26 -42.30
CA LEU A 199 -27.78 41.24 -42.71
C LEU A 199 -29.23 41.77 -42.72
N GLU A 200 -29.60 42.65 -41.77
CA GLU A 200 -30.93 43.29 -41.79
C GLU A 200 -31.11 44.28 -42.94
N LYS A 201 -30.03 44.89 -43.42
CA LYS A 201 -30.05 45.85 -44.52
C LYS A 201 -30.15 45.14 -45.88
N GLU A 202 -29.41 44.04 -46.05
CA GLU A 202 -29.53 43.17 -47.23
C GLU A 202 -30.92 42.52 -47.34
N LEU A 203 -31.51 42.08 -46.22
CA LEU A 203 -32.87 41.52 -46.21
C LEU A 203 -33.96 42.54 -46.58
N LYS A 204 -33.76 43.83 -46.27
CA LYS A 204 -34.69 44.90 -46.65
C LYS A 204 -34.56 45.31 -48.11
N GLU A 205 -33.37 45.24 -48.71
CA GLU A 205 -33.18 45.53 -50.14
C GLU A 205 -33.71 44.40 -51.04
N LEU A 206 -33.67 43.15 -50.59
CA LEU A 206 -34.25 42.00 -51.29
C LEU A 206 -35.79 41.94 -51.24
N ALA A 207 -36.44 42.69 -50.35
CA ALA A 207 -37.89 42.70 -50.17
C ALA A 207 -38.64 43.75 -51.03
N VAL A 208 -37.93 44.47 -51.92
CA VAL A 208 -38.50 45.56 -52.75
C VAL A 208 -38.62 45.18 -54.25
N PHE A 209 -38.59 43.89 -54.59
CA PHE A 209 -38.96 43.40 -55.92
C PHE A 209 -40.15 42.45 -55.88
#